data_AF-A0A9E2ZP96-F1
#
_entry.id   AF-A0A9E2ZP96-F1
#
_cell.length_a   1.000
_cell.length_b   1.000
_cell.length_c   1.000
_cell.angle_alpha   90.00
_cell.angle_beta   90.00
_cell.angle_gamma   90.00
#
_symmetry.space_group_name_H-M   'P 1'
#
loop_
_entity.id
_entity.type
_entity.pdbx_description
1 polymer ?
#
loop_
_entity_poly.entity_id
_entity_poly.type
_entity_poly.pdbx_seq_one_letter_code
_entity_poly.pdbx_strand_id
1 'polypeptide(L)'
;DRLSAPLESTIRLVVLEALSHAAEEITRELAPASVDVRLRGRDPEFVVTTAVPPPATPPTVAPAAPKDAGDDGGTWRVTLRLPETMRPKVEAAARWEGVSVNTWLVRAAAGRVKAAERHGTESRHQVSGWVR
;
A
#
# COMPACT_ATOMS: atom_id res chain seq x y z
N ASP A 1 -18.07 55.48 -8.25
CA ASP A 1 -18.13 54.80 -6.95
C ASP A 1 -19.23 53.73 -6.81
N ARG A 2 -20.43 53.91 -7.38
CA ARG A 2 -21.50 52.89 -7.24
C ARG A 2 -21.30 51.58 -8.03
N LEU A 3 -20.38 51.57 -8.99
CA LEU A 3 -20.10 50.40 -9.84
C LEU A 3 -18.88 49.60 -9.37
N SER A 4 -18.10 50.11 -8.43
CA SER A 4 -16.85 49.48 -7.98
C SER A 4 -17.10 48.15 -7.27
N ALA A 5 -18.06 48.12 -6.34
CA ALA A 5 -18.35 46.91 -5.55
C ALA A 5 -18.98 45.77 -6.37
N PRO A 6 -19.95 46.03 -7.29
CA PRO A 6 -20.42 45.00 -8.22
C PRO A 6 -19.33 44.48 -9.16
N LEU A 7 -18.50 45.38 -9.69
CA LEU A 7 -17.42 45.03 -10.61
C LEU A 7 -16.35 44.16 -9.94
N GLU A 8 -15.94 44.53 -8.73
CA GLU A 8 -15.01 43.74 -7.92
C GLU A 8 -15.56 42.32 -7.67
N SER A 9 -16.87 42.19 -7.43
CA SER A 9 -17.53 40.90 -7.24
C SER A 9 -17.52 40.06 -8.52
N THR A 10 -17.78 40.67 -9.69
CA THR A 10 -17.72 39.96 -10.98
C THR A 10 -16.30 39.51 -11.32
N ILE A 11 -15.30 40.38 -11.15
CA ILE A 11 -13.89 40.03 -11.39
C ILE A 11 -13.48 38.87 -10.48
N ARG A 12 -13.85 38.94 -9.19
CA ARG A 12 -13.55 37.89 -8.24
C ARG A 12 -14.18 36.56 -8.63
N LEU A 13 -15.43 36.56 -9.10
CA LEU A 13 -16.09 35.35 -9.58
C LEU A 13 -15.35 34.74 -10.78
N VAL A 14 -14.98 35.55 -11.76
CA VAL A 14 -14.23 35.11 -12.95
C VAL A 14 -12.86 34.54 -12.57
N VAL A 15 -12.16 35.15 -11.61
CA VAL A 15 -10.87 34.64 -11.12
C VAL A 15 -11.05 33.28 -10.43
N LEU A 16 -12.08 33.11 -9.61
CA LEU A 16 -12.36 31.84 -8.95
C LEU A 16 -12.71 30.73 -9.95
N GLU A 17 -13.46 31.07 -11.00
CA GLU A 17 -13.77 30.14 -12.09
C GLU A 17 -12.50 29.71 -12.83
N ALA A 18 -11.63 30.66 -13.19
CA ALA A 18 -10.36 30.37 -13.86
C ALA A 18 -9.42 29.51 -12.99
N LEU A 19 -9.31 29.80 -11.69
CA LEU A 19 -8.50 29.01 -10.76
C LEU A 19 -9.06 27.59 -10.57
N SER A 20 -10.39 27.44 -10.56
CA SER A 20 -11.04 26.13 -10.45
C SER A 20 -10.80 25.28 -11.69
N HIS A 21 -10.94 25.86 -12.88
CA HIS A 21 -10.63 25.19 -14.14
C HIS A 21 -9.16 24.77 -14.22
N ALA A 22 -8.23 25.65 -13.80
CA ALA A 22 -6.81 25.32 -13.74
C ALA A 22 -6.52 24.17 -12.76
N ALA A 23 -7.17 24.14 -11.60
CA ALA A 23 -7.03 23.06 -10.63
C ALA A 23 -7.49 21.70 -11.17
N GLU A 24 -8.58 21.67 -11.96
CA GLU A 24 -9.05 20.45 -12.62
C GLU A 24 -8.06 19.92 -13.66
N GLU A 25 -7.50 20.82 -14.48
CA GLU A 25 -6.50 20.45 -15.50
C GLU A 25 -5.24 19.87 -14.84
N ILE A 26 -4.73 20.55 -13.82
CA ILE A 26 -3.57 20.11 -13.02
C ILE A 26 -3.85 18.76 -12.35
N THR A 27 -5.04 18.58 -11.77
CA THR A 27 -5.43 17.32 -11.10
C THR A 27 -5.46 16.13 -12.06
N ARG A 28 -5.82 16.33 -13.33
CA ARG A 28 -5.78 15.25 -14.34
C ARG A 28 -4.36 14.79 -14.64
N GLU A 29 -3.40 15.70 -14.61
CA GLU A 29 -1.99 15.39 -14.88
C GLU A 29 -1.24 14.87 -13.65
N LEU A 30 -1.65 15.25 -12.43
CA LEU A 30 -0.94 14.94 -11.19
C LEU A 30 -1.28 13.60 -10.52
N ALA A 31 -2.08 12.74 -11.15
CA ALA A 31 -2.49 11.46 -10.56
C ALA A 31 -1.28 10.66 -10.02
N PRO A 32 -1.34 10.13 -8.76
CA PRO A 32 -2.50 9.99 -7.89
C PRO A 32 -2.76 11.17 -6.94
N ALA A 33 -2.07 12.30 -7.07
CA ALA A 33 -2.35 13.51 -6.29
C ALA A 33 -3.43 14.37 -6.97
N SER A 34 -4.20 15.12 -6.19
CA SER A 34 -5.13 16.14 -6.66
C SER A 34 -4.75 17.52 -6.13
N VAL A 35 -5.17 18.55 -6.86
CA VAL A 35 -5.01 19.95 -6.47
C VAL A 35 -6.39 20.59 -6.41
N ASP A 36 -6.73 21.16 -5.26
CA ASP A 36 -8.02 21.78 -4.99
C ASP A 36 -7.83 23.25 -4.62
N VAL A 37 -8.83 24.09 -4.89
CA VAL A 37 -8.85 25.51 -4.45
C VAL A 37 -9.72 25.63 -3.20
N ARG A 38 -9.13 26.07 -2.09
CA ARG A 38 -9.84 26.31 -0.83
C ARG A 38 -9.88 27.81 -0.52
N LEU A 39 -11.03 28.30 -0.09
CA LEU A 39 -11.19 29.68 0.36
C LEU A 39 -10.97 29.80 1.87
N ARG A 40 -10.08 30.70 2.27
CA ARG A 40 -9.97 31.18 3.65
C ARG A 40 -10.45 32.63 3.72
N GLY A 41 -11.70 32.80 4.18
CA GLY A 41 -12.35 34.10 4.10
C GLY A 41 -12.53 34.52 2.65
N ARG A 42 -11.77 35.52 2.19
CA ARG A 42 -11.82 35.99 0.80
C ARG A 42 -10.66 35.50 -0.07
N ASP A 43 -9.65 34.87 0.54
CA ASP A 43 -8.39 34.52 -0.12
C ASP A 43 -8.40 33.06 -0.61
N PRO A 44 -8.17 32.80 -1.91
CA PRO A 44 -8.02 31.45 -2.45
C PRO A 44 -6.61 30.88 -2.18
N GLU A 45 -6.55 29.64 -1.70
CA GLU A 45 -5.33 28.86 -1.49
C GLU A 45 -5.42 27.54 -2.28
N PHE A 46 -4.33 27.13 -2.93
CA PHE A 46 -4.22 25.78 -3.50
C PHE A 46 -3.85 24.77 -2.41
N VAL A 47 -4.54 23.64 -2.39
CA VAL A 47 -4.28 22.53 -1.48
C VAL A 47 -3.99 21.30 -2.33
N VAL A 48 -2.81 20.71 -2.13
CA VAL A 48 -2.43 19.47 -2.79
C VAL A 48 -2.79 18.31 -1.87
N THR A 49 -3.66 17.43 -2.34
CA THR A 49 -4.02 16.19 -1.64
C THR A 49 -3.30 15.05 -2.33
N THR A 50 -2.30 14.46 -1.67
CA THR A 50 -1.77 13.18 -2.13
C THR A 50 -2.76 12.10 -1.74
N ALA A 51 -3.13 11.22 -2.69
CA ALA A 51 -3.88 10.03 -2.33
C ALA A 51 -3.03 9.18 -1.38
N VAL A 52 -3.32 9.29 -0.09
CA VAL A 52 -2.89 8.27 0.88
C VAL A 52 -3.66 7.02 0.46
N PRO A 53 -2.97 5.94 0.04
CA PRO A 53 -3.67 4.70 -0.30
C PRO A 53 -4.55 4.34 0.90
N PRO A 54 -5.84 4.00 0.67
CA PRO A 54 -6.74 3.72 1.78
C PRO A 54 -6.08 2.69 2.70
N PRO A 55 -6.18 2.84 4.03
CA PRO A 55 -5.79 1.75 4.93
C PRO A 55 -6.55 0.53 4.44
N ALA A 56 -5.81 -0.52 4.07
CA ALA A 56 -6.36 -1.66 3.35
C ALA A 56 -7.60 -2.22 4.08
N THR A 57 -8.79 -1.79 3.66
CA THR A 57 -10.03 -2.50 3.91
C THR A 57 -9.78 -3.90 3.38
N PRO A 58 -9.91 -4.96 4.20
CA PRO A 58 -9.64 -6.31 3.75
C PRO A 58 -10.41 -6.55 2.45
N PRO A 59 -9.72 -6.80 1.33
CA PRO A 59 -10.43 -7.06 0.08
C PRO A 59 -11.15 -8.40 0.24
N THR A 60 -12.47 -8.40 0.01
CA THR A 60 -13.10 -9.57 -0.59
C THR A 60 -12.32 -9.86 -1.86
N VAL A 61 -11.72 -11.03 -1.93
CA VAL A 61 -10.76 -11.44 -2.95
C VAL A 61 -11.43 -11.38 -4.33
N ALA A 62 -11.16 -10.31 -5.09
CA ALA A 62 -11.28 -10.30 -6.53
C ALA A 62 -9.85 -10.38 -7.10
N PRO A 63 -9.53 -11.34 -7.98
CA PRO A 63 -8.16 -11.52 -8.45
C PRO A 63 -7.80 -10.38 -9.41
N ALA A 64 -6.94 -9.47 -8.97
CA ALA A 64 -6.29 -8.49 -9.83
C ALA A 64 -5.00 -9.07 -10.40
N ALA A 65 -4.84 -8.97 -11.73
CA ALA A 65 -3.71 -9.50 -12.49
C ALA A 65 -2.35 -8.94 -12.02
N PRO A 66 -1.26 -9.73 -12.11
CA PRO A 66 0.06 -9.25 -11.72
C PRO A 66 0.60 -8.25 -12.76
N LYS A 67 1.14 -7.13 -12.28
CA LYS A 67 2.04 -6.28 -13.06
C LYS A 67 3.44 -6.87 -12.94
N ASP A 68 4.04 -7.17 -14.09
CA ASP A 68 5.40 -7.69 -14.23
C ASP A 68 6.41 -6.82 -13.47
N ALA A 69 7.16 -7.46 -12.57
CA ALA A 69 8.42 -6.93 -12.05
C ALA A 69 9.52 -7.81 -12.64
N GLY A 70 10.47 -7.15 -13.31
CA GLY A 70 11.54 -7.77 -14.08
C GLY A 70 12.37 -8.80 -13.32
N ASP A 71 12.91 -9.68 -14.13
CA ASP A 71 13.88 -10.75 -13.86
C ASP A 71 14.96 -10.39 -12.83
N ASP A 72 14.81 -10.96 -11.63
CA ASP A 72 15.91 -11.23 -10.69
C ASP A 72 15.40 -12.24 -9.63
N GLY A 73 15.45 -13.55 -9.93
CA GLY A 73 15.16 -14.63 -8.97
C GLY A 73 13.99 -14.34 -8.00
N GLY A 74 12.85 -13.93 -8.58
CA GLY A 74 11.91 -12.96 -8.01
C GLY A 74 11.46 -13.19 -6.57
N THR A 75 11.59 -12.15 -5.74
CA THR A 75 10.99 -12.13 -4.40
C THR A 75 9.47 -11.97 -4.49
N TRP A 76 8.70 -12.95 -4.02
CA TRP A 76 7.25 -12.86 -3.92
C TRP A 76 6.82 -12.00 -2.72
N ARG A 77 5.98 -10.99 -2.97
CA ARG A 77 5.45 -10.10 -1.92
C ARG A 77 4.23 -10.71 -1.24
N VAL A 78 4.26 -10.80 0.09
CA VAL A 78 3.15 -11.34 0.90
C VAL A 78 2.78 -10.35 1.99
N THR A 79 1.47 -10.13 2.20
CA THR A 79 0.95 -9.36 3.36
C THR A 79 0.52 -10.34 4.45
N LEU A 80 1.22 -10.34 5.59
CA LEU A 80 0.92 -11.20 6.74
C LEU A 80 0.22 -10.40 7.84
N ARG A 81 -0.92 -10.91 8.34
CA ARG A 81 -1.59 -10.36 9.53
C ARG A 81 -1.28 -11.25 10.72
N LEU A 82 -0.61 -10.68 11.72
CA LEU A 82 -0.28 -11.37 12.98
C LEU A 82 -1.24 -10.89 14.08
N PRO A 83 -1.67 -11.77 15.00
CA PRO A 83 -2.34 -11.33 16.23
C PRO A 83 -1.49 -10.31 16.99
N GLU A 84 -2.12 -9.35 17.65
CA GLU A 84 -1.41 -8.29 18.39
C GLU A 84 -0.45 -8.84 19.45
N THR A 85 -0.80 -9.98 20.05
CA THR A 85 0.02 -10.69 21.04
C THR A 85 1.30 -11.30 20.47
N MET A 86 1.40 -11.45 19.14
CA MET A 86 2.55 -12.08 18.47
C MET A 86 3.59 -11.07 18.03
N ARG A 87 3.21 -9.83 17.72
CA ARG A 87 4.14 -8.77 17.30
C ARG A 87 5.31 -8.56 18.27
N PRO A 88 5.12 -8.36 19.59
CA PRO A 88 6.24 -8.12 20.50
C PRO A 88 7.18 -9.33 20.61
N LYS A 89 6.64 -10.56 20.50
CA LYS A 89 7.44 -11.80 20.54
C LYS A 89 8.34 -11.93 19.32
N VAL A 90 7.83 -11.60 18.14
CA VAL A 90 8.58 -11.62 16.87
C VAL A 90 9.66 -10.53 16.86
N GLU A 91 9.33 -9.31 17.29
CA GLU A 91 10.29 -8.22 17.39
C GLU A 91 11.42 -8.54 18.39
N ALA A 92 11.10 -9.12 19.54
CA ALA A 92 12.09 -9.55 20.50
C ALA A 92 13.03 -10.62 19.91
N ALA A 93 12.48 -11.67 19.30
CA ALA A 93 13.28 -12.75 18.71
C ALA A 93 14.23 -12.24 17.61
N ALA A 94 13.75 -11.36 16.73
CA ALA A 94 14.58 -10.75 15.70
C ALA A 94 15.71 -9.88 16.31
N ARG A 95 15.42 -9.12 17.37
CA ARG A 95 16.43 -8.34 18.11
C ARG A 95 17.48 -9.22 18.79
N TRP A 96 17.07 -10.32 19.43
CA TRP A 96 17.99 -11.29 20.05
C TRP A 96 18.95 -11.90 19.03
N GLU A 97 18.49 -12.12 17.80
CA GLU A 97 19.32 -12.63 16.70
C GLU A 97 20.06 -11.54 15.91
N GLY A 98 19.89 -10.26 16.25
CA GLY A 98 20.55 -9.14 15.57
C GLY A 98 20.13 -8.98 14.10
N VAL A 99 18.95 -9.44 13.72
CA VAL A 99 18.44 -9.41 12.33
C VAL A 99 17.14 -8.63 12.22
N SER A 100 16.77 -8.24 11.00
CA SER A 100 15.47 -7.62 10.76
C SER A 100 14.33 -8.63 10.96
N VAL A 101 13.15 -8.13 11.32
CA VAL A 101 11.94 -8.96 11.44
C VAL A 101 11.64 -9.72 10.14
N ASN A 102 11.82 -9.08 8.97
CA ASN A 102 11.62 -9.73 7.68
C ASN A 102 12.59 -10.91 7.50
N THR A 103 13.88 -10.70 7.77
CA THR A 103 14.90 -11.75 7.68
C THR A 103 14.60 -12.91 8.64
N TRP A 104 14.19 -12.59 9.87
CA TRP A 104 13.84 -13.58 10.88
C TRP A 104 12.62 -14.41 10.44
N LEU A 105 11.56 -13.77 9.96
CA LEU A 105 10.35 -14.45 9.46
C LEU A 105 10.63 -15.33 8.24
N VAL A 106 11.42 -14.83 7.28
CA VAL A 106 11.82 -15.60 6.09
C VAL A 106 12.61 -16.85 6.50
N ARG A 107 13.54 -16.73 7.46
CA ARG A 107 14.30 -17.89 7.98
C ARG A 107 13.41 -18.88 8.71
N ALA A 108 12.50 -18.40 9.56
CA ALA A 108 11.54 -19.24 10.26
C ALA A 108 10.65 -20.03 9.29
N ALA A 109 10.14 -19.38 8.24
CA ALA A 109 9.34 -20.02 7.20
C ALA A 109 10.17 -21.04 6.40
N ALA A 110 11.37 -20.66 5.94
CA ALA A 110 12.26 -21.55 5.20
C ALA A 110 12.65 -22.79 6.01
N GLY A 111 12.86 -22.65 7.32
CA GLY A 111 13.14 -23.79 8.21
C GLY A 111 11.98 -24.79 8.29
N ARG A 112 10.73 -24.31 8.28
CA ARG A 112 9.53 -25.18 8.28
C ARG A 112 9.32 -25.87 6.94
N VAL A 113 9.54 -25.17 5.82
CA VAL A 113 9.46 -25.76 4.47
C VAL A 113 10.49 -26.90 4.32
N LYS A 114 11.76 -26.64 4.66
CA LYS A 114 12.82 -27.66 4.63
C LYS A 114 12.55 -28.86 5.54
N ALA A 115 11.89 -28.64 6.68
CA ALA A 115 11.49 -29.74 7.54
C ALA A 115 10.40 -30.60 6.88
N ALA A 116 9.38 -29.99 6.27
CA ALA A 116 8.30 -30.70 5.59
C ALA A 116 8.80 -31.55 4.40
N GLU A 117 9.73 -31.02 3.60
CA GLU A 117 10.33 -31.75 2.47
C GLU A 117 11.05 -33.03 2.91
N ARG A 118 11.78 -32.98 4.03
CA ARG A 118 12.49 -34.16 4.57
C ARG A 118 11.54 -35.27 5.01
N HIS A 119 10.44 -34.93 5.68
CA HIS A 119 9.44 -35.91 6.14
C HIS A 119 8.68 -36.56 4.96
N GLY A 120 8.41 -35.81 3.90
CA GLY A 120 7.77 -36.34 2.69
C GLY A 120 8.59 -37.43 2.01
N THR A 121 9.91 -37.25 1.93
CA THR A 121 10.83 -38.25 1.36
C THR A 121 10.87 -39.53 2.19
N GLU A 122 10.96 -39.45 3.52
CA GLU A 122 10.99 -40.66 4.36
C GLU A 122 9.69 -41.48 4.27
N SER A 123 8.52 -40.83 4.21
CA SER A 123 7.23 -41.52 4.12
C SER A 123 7.02 -42.28 2.81
N ARG A 124 7.73 -41.91 1.73
CA ARG A 124 7.53 -42.48 0.38
C ARG A 124 8.25 -43.80 0.16
N HIS A 125 9.19 -44.17 1.04
CA HIS A 125 10.01 -45.38 0.89
C HIS A 125 9.60 -46.55 1.79
N GLN A 126 8.51 -46.46 2.56
CA GLN A 126 8.08 -47.55 3.44
C GLN A 126 7.05 -48.46 2.75
N VAL A 127 7.53 -49.31 1.83
CA VAL A 127 6.75 -50.46 1.34
C VAL A 127 6.95 -51.61 2.32
N SER A 128 6.06 -51.74 3.30
CA SER A 128 6.00 -52.94 4.15
C SER A 128 5.32 -54.06 3.38
N GLY A 129 6.10 -54.95 2.78
CA GLY A 129 5.61 -56.19 2.20
C GLY A 129 5.45 -57.27 3.28
N TRP A 130 4.28 -57.88 3.39
CA TRP A 130 4.06 -59.07 4.21
C TRP A 130 4.05 -60.30 3.30
N VAL A 131 4.96 -61.24 3.55
CA VAL A 131 5.05 -62.53 2.85
C VAL A 131 4.10 -63.52 3.53
N ARG A 132 3.30 -64.23 2.73
CA ARG A 132 2.52 -65.40 3.13
C ARG A 132 3.10 -66.63 2.45
#